data_AF-B8FDP5-F1
#
_entry.id   AF-B8FDP5-F1
#
_cell.length_a   1.000
_cell.length_b   1.000
_cell.length_c   1.000
_cell.angle_alpha   90.00
_cell.angle_beta   90.00
_cell.angle_gamma   90.00
#
_symmetry.space_group_name_H-M   'P 1'
#
loop_
_entity.id
_entity.type
_entity.pdbx_description
1 polymer ?
#
loop_
_entity_poly.entity_id
_entity_poly.type
_entity_poly.pdbx_seq_one_letter_code
_entity_poly.pdbx_strand_id
1 'polypeptide(L)'
;MGWEVFSEEEEMCECGKGTVIHILEMDDWNRVRRSVRYECEACEQEAIRRSEEIAAKEKLRDQLNAQACALAVSRYMPQWIKKFAGLNKKQIWKLYTGGSGYPSLGTFYKHVRDEGVTQYLERCFCYDFEVVLQGMGINDKEITSLIEQAKNIS
;
A
#
# COMPACT_ATOMS: atom_id res chain seq x y z
N MET A 1 -19.01 -3.64 -23.22
CA MET A 1 -17.95 -4.54 -22.72
C MET A 1 -18.56 -5.29 -21.55
N GLY A 2 -19.02 -6.51 -21.81
CA GLY A 2 -19.70 -7.36 -20.83
C GLY A 2 -18.72 -8.38 -20.28
N TRP A 3 -19.02 -8.88 -19.08
CA TRP A 3 -18.41 -10.09 -18.55
C TRP A 3 -19.35 -11.24 -18.92
N GLU A 4 -18.84 -12.28 -19.55
CA GLU A 4 -19.61 -13.47 -19.91
C GLU A 4 -19.19 -14.63 -19.01
N VAL A 5 -20.17 -15.33 -18.43
CA VAL A 5 -19.91 -16.55 -17.66
C VAL A 5 -19.43 -17.61 -18.65
N PHE A 6 -18.19 -18.06 -18.51
CA PHE A 6 -17.63 -19.11 -19.35
C PHE A 6 -17.58 -20.46 -18.64
N SER A 7 -17.64 -20.47 -17.30
CA SER A 7 -17.68 -21.69 -16.49
C SER A 7 -18.42 -21.42 -15.17
N GLU A 8 -19.24 -22.39 -14.79
CA GLU A 8 -19.96 -22.43 -13.52
C GLU A 8 -19.77 -23.84 -12.94
N GLU A 9 -19.22 -23.90 -11.72
CA GLU A 9 -18.96 -25.15 -11.01
C GLU A 9 -19.71 -25.12 -9.67
N GLU A 10 -20.56 -26.11 -9.46
CA GLU A 10 -21.31 -26.27 -8.21
C GLU A 10 -20.64 -27.32 -7.33
N GLU A 11 -20.29 -26.92 -6.12
CA GLU A 11 -19.70 -27.78 -5.10
C GLU A 11 -20.57 -27.79 -3.83
N MET A 12 -20.51 -28.86 -3.06
CA MET A 12 -21.15 -28.90 -1.75
C MET A 12 -20.43 -27.94 -0.79
N CYS A 13 -21.15 -27.10 -0.03
CA CYS A 13 -20.51 -26.22 0.96
C CYS A 13 -19.72 -27.06 1.96
N GLU A 14 -18.60 -26.51 2.46
CA GLU A 14 -17.74 -27.11 3.49
C GLU A 14 -18.51 -27.55 4.74
N CYS A 15 -19.66 -26.92 5.05
CA CYS A 15 -20.51 -27.29 6.18
C CYS A 15 -21.45 -28.48 5.92
N GLY A 16 -21.56 -28.94 4.66
CA GLY A 16 -22.43 -30.03 4.21
C GLY A 16 -23.93 -29.69 4.13
N LYS A 17 -24.34 -28.43 4.33
CA LYS A 17 -25.75 -28.01 4.45
C LYS A 17 -26.30 -27.21 3.26
N GLY A 18 -25.54 -27.12 2.16
CA GLY A 18 -25.95 -26.40 0.94
C GLY A 18 -24.86 -26.49 -0.12
N THR A 19 -24.96 -25.66 -1.15
CA THR A 19 -24.02 -25.64 -2.27
C THR A 19 -23.35 -24.28 -2.41
N VAL A 20 -22.19 -24.28 -3.05
CA VAL A 20 -21.38 -23.12 -3.38
C VAL A 20 -21.14 -23.18 -4.87
N ILE A 21 -21.41 -22.07 -5.54
CA ILE A 21 -21.30 -21.97 -6.99
C ILE A 21 -20.12 -21.04 -7.31
N HIS A 22 -19.11 -21.60 -7.95
CA HIS A 22 -17.95 -20.88 -8.45
C HIS A 22 -18.24 -20.42 -9.88
N ILE A 23 -18.33 -19.10 -10.05
CA ILE A 23 -18.62 -18.48 -11.34
C ILE A 23 -17.33 -17.88 -11.89
N LEU A 24 -16.93 -18.34 -13.06
CA LEU A 24 -15.79 -17.84 -13.81
C LEU A 24 -16.29 -17.05 -15.01
N GLU A 25 -15.94 -15.77 -15.03
CA GLU A 25 -16.35 -14.83 -16.07
C GLU A 25 -15.14 -14.36 -16.87
N MET A 26 -15.34 -14.18 -18.19
CA MET A 26 -14.33 -13.69 -19.12
C MET A 26 -14.86 -12.50 -19.92
N ASP A 27 -14.02 -11.51 -20.18
CA ASP A 27 -14.35 -10.38 -21.05
C ASP A 27 -13.77 -10.53 -22.46
N ASP A 28 -14.13 -9.60 -23.36
CA ASP A 28 -13.64 -9.52 -24.75
C ASP A 28 -12.09 -9.39 -24.87
N TRP A 29 -11.39 -9.19 -23.76
CA TRP A 29 -9.93 -9.06 -23.66
C TRP A 29 -9.27 -10.24 -22.93
N ASN A 30 -9.96 -11.36 -22.79
CA ASN A 30 -9.51 -12.57 -22.09
C ASN A 30 -9.11 -12.32 -20.63
N ARG A 31 -9.64 -11.28 -19.97
CA ARG A 31 -9.48 -11.11 -18.53
C ARG A 31 -10.45 -12.05 -17.84
N VAL A 32 -9.98 -12.75 -16.82
CA VAL A 32 -10.80 -13.68 -16.04
C VAL A 32 -11.06 -13.10 -14.66
N ARG A 33 -12.31 -13.11 -14.21
CA ARG A 33 -12.66 -12.88 -12.81
C ARG A 33 -13.41 -14.08 -12.26
N ARG A 34 -13.20 -14.33 -10.97
CA ARG A 34 -13.89 -15.38 -10.23
C ARG A 34 -14.81 -14.73 -9.22
N SER A 35 -16.05 -15.16 -9.19
CA SER A 35 -17.00 -14.86 -8.12
C SER A 35 -17.53 -16.15 -7.52
N VAL A 36 -18.05 -16.05 -6.31
CA VAL A 36 -18.59 -17.19 -5.56
C VAL A 36 -19.98 -16.80 -5.08
N ARG A 37 -20.97 -17.66 -5.33
CA ARG A 37 -22.32 -17.55 -4.78
C ARG A 37 -22.53 -18.66 -3.76
N TYR A 38 -22.97 -18.30 -2.57
CA TYR A 38 -23.29 -19.26 -1.52
C TYR A 38 -24.81 -19.49 -1.53
N GLU A 39 -25.23 -20.76 -1.61
CA GLU A 39 -26.65 -21.15 -1.40
C GLU A 39 -26.88 -21.69 0.02
N CYS A 40 -25.89 -21.54 0.90
CA CYS A 40 -25.98 -21.82 2.32
C CYS A 40 -25.84 -20.52 3.11
N GLU A 41 -26.92 -20.05 3.72
CA GLU A 41 -26.95 -18.81 4.51
C GLU A 41 -25.86 -18.78 5.59
N ALA A 42 -25.63 -19.90 6.29
CA ALA A 42 -24.59 -19.98 7.31
C ALA A 42 -23.17 -19.81 6.73
N CYS A 43 -22.90 -20.38 5.54
CA CYS A 43 -21.61 -20.22 4.86
C CYS A 43 -21.45 -18.79 4.31
N GLU A 44 -22.53 -18.21 3.79
CA GLU A 44 -22.54 -16.84 3.29
C GLU A 44 -22.24 -15.83 4.41
N GLN A 45 -22.94 -15.94 5.54
CA GLN A 45 -22.74 -15.06 6.69
C GLN A 45 -21.33 -15.18 7.27
N GLU A 46 -20.77 -16.39 7.33
CA GLU A 46 -19.39 -16.60 7.77
C GLU A 46 -18.37 -15.99 6.80
N ALA A 47 -18.61 -16.09 5.48
CA ALA A 47 -17.76 -15.45 4.47
C ALA A 47 -17.82 -13.92 4.55
N ILE A 48 -19.01 -13.35 4.75
CA ILE A 48 -19.19 -11.91 4.99
C ILE A 48 -18.43 -11.48 6.25
N ARG A 49 -18.63 -12.19 7.38
CA ARG A 49 -17.95 -11.90 8.65
C ARG A 49 -16.42 -11.92 8.50
N ARG A 50 -15.87 -12.93 7.83
CA ARG A 50 -14.41 -13.01 7.55
C ARG A 50 -13.94 -11.86 6.68
N SER A 51 -14.69 -11.51 5.65
CA SER A 51 -14.39 -10.37 4.78
C SER A 51 -14.36 -9.05 5.56
N GLU A 52 -15.36 -8.83 6.42
CA GLU A 52 -15.42 -7.65 7.29
C GLU A 52 -14.28 -7.61 8.29
N GLU A 53 -13.91 -8.75 8.89
CA GLU A 53 -12.76 -8.86 9.79
C GLU A 53 -11.44 -8.50 9.09
N ILE A 54 -11.23 -9.00 7.87
CA ILE A 54 -10.06 -8.66 7.05
C ILE A 54 -10.06 -7.17 6.72
N ALA A 55 -11.18 -6.62 6.24
CA ALA A 55 -11.31 -5.21 5.91
C ALA A 55 -11.07 -4.30 7.13
N ALA A 56 -11.56 -4.70 8.31
CA ALA A 56 -11.35 -3.98 9.56
C ALA A 56 -9.86 -3.97 9.97
N LYS A 57 -9.19 -5.11 9.83
CA LYS A 57 -7.73 -5.25 10.06
C LYS A 57 -6.92 -4.39 9.10
N GLU A 58 -7.22 -4.45 7.80
CA GLU A 58 -6.56 -3.62 6.79
C GLU A 58 -6.74 -2.13 7.10
N LYS A 59 -7.96 -1.72 7.44
CA LYS A 59 -8.26 -0.34 7.82
C LYS A 59 -7.47 0.10 9.06
N LEU A 60 -7.35 -0.76 10.08
CA LEU A 60 -6.56 -0.45 11.27
C LEU A 60 -5.07 -0.34 10.95
N ARG A 61 -4.54 -1.24 10.12
CA ARG A 61 -3.15 -1.19 9.64
C ARG A 61 -2.87 0.12 8.91
N ASP A 62 -3.76 0.51 8.00
CA ASP A 62 -3.62 1.75 7.22
C ASP A 62 -3.70 2.99 8.13
N GLN A 63 -4.55 2.98 9.16
CA GLN A 63 -4.64 4.04 10.15
C GLN A 63 -3.34 4.20 10.95
N LEU A 64 -2.75 3.09 11.43
CA LEU A 64 -1.49 3.11 12.18
C LEU A 64 -0.33 3.63 11.32
N ASN A 65 -0.23 3.16 10.07
CA ASN A 65 0.77 3.63 9.12
C ASN A 65 0.60 5.12 8.79
N ALA A 66 -0.64 5.58 8.58
CA ALA A 66 -0.93 6.98 8.35
C ALA A 66 -0.56 7.85 9.55
N GLN A 67 -0.84 7.39 10.77
CA GLN A 67 -0.47 8.07 12.00
C GLN A 67 1.05 8.16 12.16
N ALA A 68 1.78 7.06 11.93
CA ALA A 68 3.24 7.01 11.97
C ALA A 68 3.85 8.00 10.95
N CYS A 69 3.34 8.01 9.72
CA CYS A 69 3.77 8.94 8.68
C CYS A 69 3.48 10.39 9.08
N ALA A 70 2.29 10.71 9.59
CA ALA A 70 1.95 12.06 10.03
C ALA A 70 2.88 12.57 11.14
N LEU A 71 3.22 11.72 12.13
CA LEU A 71 4.19 12.05 13.17
C LEU A 71 5.59 12.27 12.58
N ALA A 72 6.03 11.39 11.68
CA ALA A 72 7.33 11.51 11.03
C ALA A 72 7.44 12.83 10.25
N VAL A 73 6.40 13.17 9.48
CA VAL A 73 6.33 14.42 8.71
C VAL A 73 6.39 15.61 9.66
N SER A 74 5.55 15.63 10.70
CA SER A 74 5.49 16.76 11.64
C SER A 74 6.82 17.01 12.36
N ARG A 75 7.52 15.95 12.78
CA ARG A 75 8.73 16.05 13.61
C ARG A 75 10.02 16.21 12.80
N TYR A 76 10.11 15.54 11.65
CA TYR A 76 11.39 15.30 10.98
C TYR A 76 11.45 15.82 9.53
N MET A 77 10.31 16.14 8.90
CA MET A 77 10.31 16.75 7.55
C MET A 77 11.19 18.02 7.47
N PRO A 78 11.15 18.96 8.43
CA PRO A 78 11.99 20.16 8.33
C PRO A 78 13.49 19.83 8.34
N GLN A 79 13.90 18.83 9.12
CA GLN A 79 15.28 18.37 9.20
C GLN A 79 15.70 17.65 7.92
N TRP A 80 14.79 16.85 7.36
CA TRP A 80 14.95 16.20 6.06
C TRP A 80 15.19 17.22 4.95
N ILE A 81 14.29 18.19 4.79
CA ILE A 81 14.43 19.24 3.76
C ILE A 81 15.71 20.05 3.96
N LYS A 82 16.07 20.35 5.21
CA LYS A 82 17.30 21.08 5.55
C LYS A 82 18.57 20.36 5.08
N LYS A 83 18.60 19.02 5.01
CA LYS A 83 19.75 18.27 4.45
C LYS A 83 20.01 18.58 2.97
N PHE A 84 18.98 19.00 2.24
CA PHE A 84 19.08 19.30 0.81
C PHE A 84 19.17 20.81 0.53
N ALA A 85 19.11 21.65 1.56
CA ALA A 85 19.17 23.09 1.41
C ALA A 85 20.51 23.52 0.77
N GLY A 86 20.44 24.31 -0.30
CA GLY A 86 21.61 24.80 -1.03
C GLY A 86 22.25 23.80 -2.00
N LEU A 87 21.74 22.57 -2.09
CA LEU A 87 22.20 21.59 -3.07
C LEU A 87 21.52 21.79 -4.43
N ASN A 88 22.26 21.51 -5.51
CA ASN A 88 21.68 21.46 -6.84
C ASN A 88 20.96 20.12 -7.09
N LYS A 89 20.09 20.08 -8.10
CA LYS A 89 19.27 18.90 -8.45
C LYS A 89 20.09 17.61 -8.59
N LYS A 90 21.28 17.66 -9.20
CA LYS A 90 22.14 16.48 -9.36
C LYS A 90 22.71 15.98 -8.04
N GLN A 91 23.08 16.90 -7.14
CA GLN A 91 23.57 16.58 -5.80
C GLN A 91 22.45 15.96 -4.95
N ILE A 92 21.24 16.53 -5.01
CA ILE A 92 20.06 16.01 -4.32
C ILE A 92 19.78 14.58 -4.75
N TRP A 93 19.71 14.33 -6.07
CA TRP A 93 19.52 12.99 -6.61
C TRP A 93 20.60 12.01 -6.10
N LYS A 94 21.88 12.39 -6.20
CA LYS A 94 22.99 11.55 -5.77
C LYS A 94 22.93 11.23 -4.27
N LEU A 95 22.54 12.21 -3.45
CA LEU A 95 22.40 12.03 -2.00
C LEU A 95 21.20 11.13 -1.66
N TYR A 96 20.08 11.29 -2.37
CA TYR A 96 18.86 10.51 -2.15
C TYR A 96 19.00 9.05 -2.59
N THR A 97 19.56 8.79 -3.78
CA THR A 97 19.64 7.44 -4.37
C THR A 97 20.99 6.76 -4.20
N GLY A 98 21.98 7.45 -3.60
CA GLY A 98 23.38 7.04 -3.65
C GLY A 98 24.02 7.20 -5.04
N GLY A 99 23.30 7.78 -6.01
CA GLY A 99 23.78 7.98 -7.39
C GLY A 99 23.55 6.76 -8.30
N SER A 100 22.70 5.83 -7.90
CA SER A 100 22.31 4.66 -8.70
C SER A 100 20.88 4.23 -8.36
N GLY A 101 20.27 3.35 -9.15
CA GLY A 101 18.93 2.84 -8.86
C GLY A 101 17.79 3.78 -9.27
N TYR A 102 16.59 3.52 -8.73
CA TYR A 102 15.38 4.29 -9.02
C TYR A 102 15.21 5.43 -8.00
N PRO A 103 14.80 6.64 -8.45
CA PRO A 103 14.68 7.04 -9.85
C PRO A 103 16.04 7.20 -10.52
N SER A 104 16.10 6.95 -11.83
CA SER A 104 17.24 7.38 -12.65
C SER A 104 17.37 8.91 -12.61
N LEU A 105 18.55 9.47 -12.93
CA LEU A 105 18.75 10.92 -12.95
C LEU A 105 17.75 11.64 -13.88
N GLY A 106 17.45 11.04 -15.05
CA GLY A 106 16.48 11.57 -16.00
C GLY A 106 15.05 11.54 -15.44
N THR A 107 14.67 10.44 -14.80
CA THR A 107 13.37 10.29 -14.13
C THR A 107 13.23 11.30 -13.00
N PHE A 108 14.25 11.48 -12.17
CA PHE A 108 14.28 12.49 -11.12
C PHE A 108 14.08 13.90 -11.70
N TYR A 109 14.81 14.27 -12.77
CA TYR A 109 14.64 15.56 -13.44
C TYR A 109 13.27 15.78 -14.04
N LYS A 110 12.59 14.72 -14.49
CA LYS A 110 11.21 14.80 -14.96
C LYS A 110 10.28 15.14 -13.79
N HIS A 111 10.34 14.38 -12.70
CA HIS A 111 9.49 14.62 -11.53
C HIS A 111 9.68 16.02 -10.93
N VAL A 112 10.92 16.42 -10.64
CA VAL A 112 11.20 17.75 -10.04
C VAL A 112 10.97 18.92 -11.01
N ARG A 113 10.75 18.67 -12.30
CA ARG A 113 10.32 19.69 -13.26
C ARG A 113 8.83 19.94 -13.14
N ASP A 114 8.05 18.87 -12.99
CA ASP A 114 6.59 18.94 -12.98
C ASP A 114 6.06 19.46 -11.63
N GLU A 115 6.63 19.01 -10.50
CA GLU A 115 6.14 19.35 -9.14
C GLU A 115 7.15 20.19 -8.32
N GLY A 116 8.39 20.31 -8.77
CA GLY A 116 9.44 20.97 -7.99
C GLY A 116 10.15 20.04 -7.00
N VAL A 117 11.33 20.48 -6.52
CA VAL A 117 12.23 19.65 -5.71
C VAL A 117 11.66 19.39 -4.30
N THR A 118 11.12 20.42 -3.65
CA THR A 118 10.59 20.28 -2.29
C THR A 118 9.42 19.31 -2.24
N GLN A 119 8.43 19.48 -3.12
CA GLN A 119 7.26 18.59 -3.19
C GLN A 119 7.66 17.15 -3.53
N TYR A 120 8.64 16.97 -4.43
CA TYR A 120 9.22 15.66 -4.70
C TYR A 120 9.81 15.01 -3.44
N LEU A 121 10.63 15.75 -2.68
CA LEU A 121 11.26 15.24 -1.45
C LEU A 121 10.26 14.98 -0.33
N GLU A 122 9.21 15.80 -0.22
CA GLU A 122 8.10 15.58 0.71
C GLU A 122 7.34 14.30 0.37
N ARG A 123 7.02 14.10 -0.91
CA ARG A 123 6.39 12.86 -1.38
C ARG A 123 7.29 11.65 -1.07
N CYS A 124 8.57 11.71 -1.41
CA CYS A 124 9.53 10.66 -1.10
C CYS A 124 9.61 10.34 0.39
N PHE A 125 9.63 11.38 1.24
CA PHE A 125 9.59 11.19 2.68
C PHE A 125 8.34 10.43 3.09
N CYS A 126 7.15 10.78 2.60
CA CYS A 126 5.91 10.09 3.00
C CYS A 126 5.85 8.62 2.55
N TYR A 127 6.38 8.29 1.37
CA TYR A 127 6.39 6.90 0.86
C TYR A 127 7.42 6.03 1.58
N ASP A 128 8.59 6.57 1.89
CA ASP A 128 9.74 5.80 2.39
C ASP A 128 10.20 6.28 3.78
N PHE A 129 9.29 6.80 4.61
CA PHE A 129 9.66 7.48 5.87
C PHE A 129 10.47 6.59 6.82
N GLU A 130 10.20 5.28 6.87
CA GLU A 130 11.00 4.33 7.67
C GLU A 130 12.48 4.34 7.25
N VAL A 131 12.72 4.21 5.94
CA VAL A 131 14.08 4.19 5.35
C VAL A 131 14.76 5.54 5.54
N VAL A 132 14.00 6.63 5.38
CA VAL A 132 14.51 7.99 5.55
C VAL A 132 14.90 8.24 7.00
N LEU A 133 14.07 7.88 7.98
CA LEU A 133 14.38 8.04 9.40
C LEU A 133 15.62 7.23 9.80
N GLN A 134 15.73 5.98 9.32
CA GLN A 134 16.91 5.15 9.52
C GLN A 134 18.18 5.78 8.91
N GLY A 135 18.11 6.28 7.67
CA GLY A 135 19.21 6.99 7.01
C GLY A 135 19.56 8.34 7.66
N MET A 136 18.64 8.92 8.43
CA MET A 136 18.90 10.07 9.28
C MET A 136 19.44 9.71 10.67
N GLY A 137 19.50 8.42 11.02
CA GLY A 137 19.90 7.95 12.35
C GLY A 137 18.88 8.28 13.44
N ILE A 138 17.61 8.47 13.06
CA ILE A 138 16.52 8.80 13.99
C ILE A 138 15.88 7.49 14.48
N ASN A 139 15.80 7.34 15.79
CA ASN A 139 15.07 6.26 16.45
C ASN A 139 13.97 6.86 17.33
N ASP A 140 12.80 7.10 16.74
CA ASP A 140 11.61 7.60 17.45
C ASP A 140 10.76 6.41 17.89
N LYS A 141 10.76 6.13 19.19
CA LYS A 141 10.07 4.99 19.80
C LYS A 141 8.57 4.98 19.51
N GLU A 142 7.94 6.15 19.41
CA GLU A 142 6.49 6.24 19.16
C GLU A 142 6.18 5.83 17.73
N ILE A 143 6.95 6.34 16.77
CA ILE A 143 6.80 6.00 15.35
C ILE A 143 7.12 4.51 15.13
N THR A 144 8.21 4.01 15.73
CA THR A 144 8.57 2.58 15.66
C THR A 144 7.47 1.69 16.24
N SER A 145 6.90 2.05 17.40
CA SER A 145 5.81 1.30 18.01
C SER A 145 4.56 1.23 17.12
N LEU A 146 4.19 2.33 16.45
CA LEU A 146 3.06 2.34 15.51
C LEU A 146 3.29 1.43 14.30
N ILE A 147 4.50 1.46 13.74
CA ILE A 147 4.90 0.59 12.62
C ILE A 147 4.85 -0.88 13.05
N GLU A 148 5.38 -1.21 14.22
CA GLU A 148 5.38 -2.59 14.74
C GLU A 148 3.95 -3.08 15.00
N GLN A 149 3.08 -2.24 15.57
CA GLN A 149 1.67 -2.55 15.72
C GLN A 149 1.00 -2.83 14.37
N ALA A 150 1.27 -2.01 13.35
CA ALA A 150 0.74 -2.22 12.00
C ALA A 150 1.22 -3.53 11.37
N LYS A 151 2.49 -3.90 11.56
CA LYS A 151 3.08 -5.15 11.06
C LYS A 151 2.53 -6.40 11.77
N ASN A 152 2.05 -6.26 13.01
CA ASN A 152 1.48 -7.34 13.80
C ASN A 152 -0.01 -7.61 13.52
N ILE A 153 -0.66 -6.81 12.66
CA ILE A 153 -2.03 -7.06 12.22
C ILE A 153 -1.99 -8.11 11.11
N SER A 154 -2.31 -9.37 11.46
CA SER A 154 -2.46 -10.52 10.56
C SER A 154 -3.87 -10.67 10.01
#